data_AF-A0A087BMW4-F1
#
_entry.id   AF-A0A087BMW4-F1
#
_cell.length_a   1.000
_cell.length_b   1.000
_cell.length_c   1.000
_cell.angle_alpha   90.00
_cell.angle_beta   90.00
_cell.angle_gamma   90.00
#
_symmetry.space_group_name_H-M   'P 1'
#
loop_
_entity.id
_entity.type
_entity.pdbx_description
1 polymer ?
#
loop_
_entity_poly.entity_id
_entity_poly.type
_entity_poly.pdbx_seq_one_letter_code
_entity_poly.pdbx_strand_id
1 'polypeptide(L)'
;MPVWILSERAPFGIVQIGDPSHIVVVKLDAGQIQIRALSFMTVDRAVEAMASVIASAINILDVDTVILGGIWERFGGGLARRIEDRSRTQVLGYPESQVHVLLPNRTRRPALWGAAEMGLRTFVDDPLAFLDGRRSETAA
;
A
#
# COMPACT_ATOMS: atom_id res chain seq x y z
N MET A 1 -14.35 5.46 2.04
CA MET A 1 -14.33 4.05 2.48
C MET A 1 -13.06 3.41 1.92
N PRO A 2 -12.26 2.66 2.71
CA PRO A 2 -11.08 2.00 2.18
C PRO A 2 -11.48 0.83 1.27
N VAL A 3 -10.99 0.84 0.04
CA VAL A 3 -11.19 -0.25 -0.93
C VAL A 3 -10.01 -1.22 -0.82
N TRP A 4 -10.31 -2.51 -0.71
CA TRP A 4 -9.33 -3.58 -0.70
C TRP A 4 -9.33 -4.23 -2.09
N ILE A 5 -8.23 -4.11 -2.83
CA ILE A 5 -8.07 -4.83 -4.11
C ILE A 5 -7.19 -6.04 -3.86
N LEU A 6 -7.80 -7.22 -3.90
CA LEU A 6 -7.11 -8.51 -3.88
C LEU A 6 -6.77 -8.89 -5.33
N SER A 7 -5.50 -8.97 -5.70
CA SER A 7 -5.10 -9.48 -7.00
C SER A 7 -4.97 -11.00 -6.95
N GLU A 8 -5.93 -11.72 -7.52
CA GLU A 8 -5.86 -13.19 -7.65
C GLU A 8 -4.80 -13.66 -8.69
N ARG A 9 -4.19 -12.75 -9.44
CA ARG A 9 -3.23 -13.06 -10.52
C ARG A 9 -1.77 -12.71 -10.22
N ALA A 10 -1.47 -12.13 -9.07
CA ALA A 10 -0.10 -11.87 -8.64
C ALA A 10 0.24 -12.72 -7.40
N PRO A 11 1.38 -13.44 -7.37
CA PRO A 11 1.82 -14.19 -6.18
C PRO A 11 2.14 -13.31 -4.95
N PHE A 12 1.79 -12.03 -4.95
CA PHE A 12 2.31 -11.03 -4.02
C PHE A 12 1.37 -9.81 -3.84
N GLY A 13 0.81 -9.69 -2.63
CA GLY A 13 0.44 -8.41 -2.01
C GLY A 13 -1.05 -8.12 -1.79
N ILE A 14 -1.38 -7.60 -0.60
CA ILE A 14 -2.66 -6.95 -0.29
C ILE A 14 -2.47 -5.44 -0.53
N VAL A 15 -3.30 -4.84 -1.39
CA VAL A 15 -3.33 -3.39 -1.61
C VAL A 15 -4.44 -2.79 -0.74
N GLN A 16 -4.05 -1.94 0.21
CA GLN A 16 -4.97 -1.19 1.05
C GLN A 16 -5.06 0.24 0.50
N ILE A 17 -6.21 0.61 -0.07
CA ILE A 17 -6.46 1.97 -0.54
C ILE A 17 -7.01 2.77 0.66
N GLY A 18 -6.33 3.87 0.99
CA GLY A 18 -6.74 4.80 2.04
C GLY A 18 -7.84 5.75 1.56
N ASP A 19 -7.81 7.01 1.97
CA ASP A 19 -8.61 8.05 1.34
C ASP A 19 -8.25 8.10 -0.16
N PRO A 20 -9.21 7.90 -1.09
CA PRO A 20 -8.94 7.69 -2.52
C PRO A 20 -8.36 8.92 -3.22
N SER A 21 -8.22 10.06 -2.54
CA SER A 21 -7.77 11.30 -3.16
C SER A 21 -6.26 11.36 -3.45
N HIS A 22 -5.38 10.66 -2.72
CA HIS A 22 -3.93 10.81 -2.93
C HIS A 22 -3.01 9.60 -2.62
N ILE A 23 -3.45 8.58 -1.86
CA ILE A 23 -2.51 7.60 -1.29
C ILE A 23 -2.97 6.14 -1.44
N VAL A 24 -2.08 5.30 -1.98
CA VAL A 24 -2.21 3.84 -2.00
C VAL A 24 -1.15 3.19 -1.10
N VAL A 25 -1.55 2.21 -0.28
CA VAL A 25 -0.63 1.45 0.58
C VAL A 25 -0.49 0.02 0.07
N VAL A 26 0.73 -0.40 -0.23
CA VAL A 26 1.03 -1.78 -0.68
C VAL A 26 1.75 -2.54 0.43
N LYS A 27 1.17 -3.68 0.87
CA LYS A 27 1.76 -4.55 1.90
C LYS A 27 2.07 -5.94 1.36
N LEU A 28 3.26 -6.45 1.71
CA LEU A 28 3.63 -7.85 1.55
C LEU A 28 3.56 -8.56 2.90
N ASP A 29 2.78 -9.65 2.95
CA ASP A 29 2.75 -10.54 4.10
C ASP A 29 3.80 -11.65 3.95
N ALA A 30 4.50 -11.98 5.04
CA ALA A 30 5.70 -12.84 5.02
C ALA A 30 5.39 -14.34 4.85
N GLY A 31 4.13 -14.71 4.62
CA GLY A 31 3.64 -16.09 4.68
C GLY A 31 4.13 -17.05 3.59
N GLN A 32 4.77 -16.59 2.50
CA GLN A 32 5.19 -17.48 1.40
C GLN A 32 6.46 -17.05 0.66
N ILE A 33 7.50 -16.58 1.36
CA ILE A 33 8.81 -16.42 0.72
C ILE A 33 9.66 -17.66 1.02
N GLN A 34 9.58 -18.69 0.16
CA GLN A 34 10.61 -19.71 0.09
C GLN A 34 11.90 -19.06 -0.42
N ILE A 35 12.78 -18.66 0.51
CA ILE A 35 14.10 -18.12 0.17
C ILE A 35 14.96 -19.27 -0.36
N ARG A 36 14.94 -19.47 -1.68
CA ARG A 36 15.96 -20.22 -2.42
C ARG A 36 16.83 -19.21 -3.16
N ALA A 37 18.14 -19.25 -2.87
CA ALA A 37 19.12 -18.26 -3.28
C ALA A 37 19.16 -17.99 -4.80
N LEU A 38 18.73 -16.79 -5.20
CA LEU A 38 19.06 -16.10 -6.47
C LEU A 38 19.01 -14.57 -6.18
N SER A 39 20.15 -13.98 -5.82
CA SER A 39 20.21 -12.75 -4.99
C SER A 39 20.06 -11.40 -5.71
N PHE A 40 19.99 -11.34 -7.05
CA PHE A 40 19.82 -10.06 -7.78
C PHE A 40 18.66 -10.08 -8.78
N MET A 41 18.54 -11.14 -9.59
CA MET A 41 17.44 -11.27 -10.57
C MET A 41 16.05 -11.32 -9.91
N THR A 42 15.97 -11.90 -8.71
CA THR A 42 14.72 -11.95 -7.94
C THR A 42 14.30 -10.56 -7.46
N VAL A 43 15.27 -9.73 -7.05
CA VAL A 43 15.00 -8.35 -6.62
C VAL A 43 14.58 -7.50 -7.80
N ASP A 44 15.29 -7.59 -8.93
CA ASP A 44 14.95 -6.81 -10.12
C ASP A 44 13.57 -7.17 -10.68
N ARG A 45 13.20 -8.46 -10.69
CA ARG A 45 11.84 -8.88 -11.05
C ARG A 45 10.79 -8.37 -10.06
N ALA A 46 11.09 -8.37 -8.77
CA ALA A 46 10.19 -7.84 -7.76
C ALA A 46 10.02 -6.31 -7.91
N VAL A 47 11.09 -5.59 -8.25
CA VAL A 47 11.04 -4.15 -8.57
C VAL A 47 10.17 -3.91 -9.81
N GLU A 48 10.35 -4.70 -10.87
CA GLU A 48 9.56 -4.56 -12.10
C GLU A 48 8.07 -4.81 -11.85
N ALA A 49 7.76 -5.91 -11.17
CA ALA A 49 6.38 -6.24 -10.81
C ALA A 49 5.76 -5.13 -9.94
N MET A 50 6.51 -4.61 -8.98
CA MET A 50 6.02 -3.53 -8.11
C MET A 50 5.79 -2.24 -8.88
N ALA A 51 6.71 -1.88 -9.77
CA ALA A 51 6.57 -0.69 -10.60
C ALA A 51 5.34 -0.75 -11.51
N SER A 52 5.06 -1.94 -12.06
CA SER A 52 3.86 -2.17 -12.87
C SER A 52 2.57 -2.04 -12.05
N VAL A 53 2.54 -2.57 -10.83
CA VAL A 53 1.38 -2.42 -9.91
C VAL A 53 1.17 -0.95 -9.54
N ILE A 54 2.24 -0.23 -9.21
CA ILE A 54 2.18 1.20 -8.87
C ILE A 54 1.68 2.02 -10.04
N ALA A 55 2.28 1.86 -11.23
CA ALA A 55 1.85 2.59 -12.42
C ALA A 55 0.38 2.32 -12.75
N SER A 56 -0.07 1.07 -12.58
CA SER A 56 -1.48 0.71 -12.75
C SER A 56 -2.38 1.41 -11.73
N ALA A 57 -1.99 1.43 -10.46
CA ALA A 57 -2.74 2.12 -9.41
C ALA A 57 -2.84 3.63 -9.70
N ILE A 58 -1.74 4.26 -10.11
CA ILE A 58 -1.69 5.68 -10.49
C ILE A 58 -2.61 5.95 -11.69
N ASN A 59 -2.49 5.16 -12.75
CA ASN A 59 -3.27 5.36 -13.98
C ASN A 59 -4.78 5.14 -13.78
N ILE A 60 -5.18 4.25 -12.87
CA ILE A 60 -6.59 3.88 -12.65
C ILE A 60 -7.24 4.73 -11.56
N LEU A 61 -6.50 4.99 -10.46
CA LEU A 61 -7.04 5.65 -9.27
C LEU A 61 -6.69 7.15 -9.20
N ASP A 62 -5.87 7.65 -10.12
CA ASP A 62 -5.42 9.05 -10.17
C ASP A 62 -4.75 9.51 -8.86
N VAL A 63 -3.86 8.66 -8.33
CA VAL A 63 -3.02 8.97 -7.16
C VAL A 63 -1.60 9.27 -7.59
N ASP A 64 -0.88 10.12 -6.87
CA ASP A 64 0.54 10.44 -7.14
C ASP A 64 1.52 9.79 -6.14
N THR A 65 0.99 9.32 -5.00
CA THR A 65 1.78 8.86 -3.86
C THR A 65 1.44 7.43 -3.45
N VAL A 66 2.47 6.60 -3.33
CA VAL A 66 2.36 5.22 -2.85
C VAL A 66 3.23 5.00 -1.62
N ILE A 67 2.68 4.37 -0.58
CA ILE A 67 3.40 3.98 0.62
C ILE A 67 3.67 2.47 0.59
N LEU A 68 4.93 2.07 0.63
CA LEU A 68 5.36 0.67 0.67
C LEU A 68 5.51 0.20 2.12
N GLY A 69 4.56 -0.61 2.60
CA GLY A 69 4.55 -1.14 3.96
C GLY A 69 4.99 -2.61 4.05
N GLY A 70 5.18 -3.08 5.28
CA GLY A 70 5.48 -4.49 5.55
C GLY A 70 6.94 -4.84 5.30
N ILE A 71 7.23 -5.91 4.57
CA ILE A 71 8.62 -6.36 4.37
C ILE A 71 9.48 -5.33 3.61
N TRP A 72 8.86 -4.46 2.80
CA TRP A 72 9.53 -3.43 2.00
C TRP A 72 10.29 -2.39 2.85
N GLU A 73 9.79 -2.10 4.06
CA GLU A 73 10.42 -1.18 5.03
C GLU A 73 11.83 -1.60 5.45
N ARG A 74 12.17 -2.88 5.26
CA ARG A 74 13.47 -3.45 5.62
C ARG A 74 14.55 -3.15 4.59
N PHE A 75 14.19 -2.93 3.33
CA PHE A 75 15.13 -2.72 2.23
C PHE A 75 15.62 -1.27 2.11
N GLY A 76 14.96 -0.34 2.79
CA GLY A 76 15.39 1.07 2.88
C GLY A 76 15.11 1.90 1.63
N GLY A 77 15.41 3.20 1.71
CA GLY A 77 15.02 4.20 0.70
C GLY A 77 15.62 3.99 -0.70
N GLY A 78 16.75 3.30 -0.81
CA GLY A 78 17.37 3.00 -2.11
C GLY A 78 16.48 2.12 -3.00
N LEU A 79 15.81 1.12 -2.42
CA LEU A 79 14.88 0.26 -3.18
C LEU A 79 13.61 1.02 -3.57
N ALA A 80 13.07 1.83 -2.65
CA ALA A 80 11.90 2.67 -2.92
C ALA A 80 12.16 3.62 -4.11
N ARG A 81 13.34 4.26 -4.14
CA ARG A 81 13.75 5.12 -5.26
C ARG A 81 13.87 4.36 -6.58
N ARG A 82 14.46 3.15 -6.57
CA ARG A 82 14.52 2.30 -7.79
C ARG A 82 13.12 1.93 -8.31
N ILE A 83 12.18 1.68 -7.41
CA ILE A 83 10.78 1.40 -7.76
C ILE A 83 10.11 2.67 -8.29
N GLU A 84 10.31 3.83 -7.66
CA GLU A 84 9.80 5.13 -8.13
C GLU A 84 10.26 5.43 -9.55
N ASP A 85 11.57 5.36 -9.80
CA ASP A 85 12.17 5.63 -11.11
C ASP A 85 11.62 4.68 -12.19
N ARG A 86 11.44 3.39 -11.86
CA ARG A 86 10.86 2.40 -12.79
C ARG A 86 9.36 2.59 -13.02
N SER A 87 8.63 3.06 -12.02
CA SER A 87 7.18 3.29 -12.11
C SER A 87 6.87 4.49 -13.00
N ARG A 88 7.68 5.56 -12.90
CA ARG A 88 7.50 6.79 -13.70
C ARG A 88 7.39 6.52 -15.19
N THR A 89 8.24 5.63 -15.72
CA THR A 89 8.25 5.32 -17.16
C THR A 89 7.02 4.53 -17.63
N GLN A 90 6.17 4.07 -16.72
CA GLN A 90 4.97 3.26 -17.01
C GLN A 90 3.66 4.03 -16.75
N VAL A 91 3.74 5.24 -16.22
CA VAL A 91 2.57 6.11 -15.99
C VAL A 91 2.23 6.88 -17.27
N LEU A 92 0.94 6.99 -17.59
CA LEU A 92 0.46 7.61 -18.84
C LEU A 92 0.82 9.09 -18.97
N GLY A 93 0.93 9.81 -17.84
CA GLY A 93 1.28 11.23 -17.80
C GLY A 93 2.78 11.53 -17.84
N TYR A 94 3.65 10.55 -18.08
CA TYR A 94 5.09 10.76 -18.16
C TYR A 94 5.47 11.71 -19.33
N PRO A 95 6.41 12.66 -19.15
CA PRO A 95 7.28 12.89 -17.98
C PRO A 95 6.73 13.87 -16.93
N GLU A 96 5.58 14.49 -17.17
CA GLU A 96 5.03 15.55 -16.29
C GLU A 96 4.33 14.99 -15.04
N SER A 97 4.04 13.68 -15.01
CA SER A 97 3.41 13.04 -13.86
C SER A 97 4.34 12.92 -12.66
N GLN A 98 3.84 13.32 -11.50
CA GLN A 98 4.52 13.15 -10.23
C GLN A 98 4.24 11.74 -9.71
N VAL A 99 5.32 10.99 -9.44
CA VAL A 99 5.26 9.68 -8.80
C VAL A 99 6.16 9.74 -7.58
N HIS A 100 5.58 9.42 -6.43
CA HIS A 100 6.26 9.37 -5.14
C HIS A 100 6.09 8.00 -4.51
N VAL A 101 7.20 7.34 -4.19
CA VAL A 101 7.20 6.05 -3.49
C VAL A 101 7.86 6.24 -2.13
N LEU A 102 7.02 6.22 -1.09
CA LEU A 102 7.43 6.47 0.28
C LEU A 102 7.53 5.18 1.08
N LEU A 103 8.46 5.15 2.04
CA LEU A 103 8.48 4.14 3.09
C LEU A 103 7.91 4.76 4.37
N PRO A 104 6.97 4.10 5.06
CA PRO A 104 6.45 4.61 6.32
C PRO A 104 7.56 4.67 7.36
N ASN A 105 7.46 5.62 8.29
CA ASN A 105 8.37 5.67 9.43
C ASN A 105 8.25 4.37 10.24
N ARG A 106 9.36 3.86 10.78
CA ARG A 106 9.41 2.56 11.47
C ARG A 106 8.70 2.64 12.82
N THR A 107 7.38 2.60 12.79
CA THR A 107 6.54 2.51 13.98
C THR A 107 6.41 1.04 14.37
N ARG A 108 6.62 0.71 15.65
CA ARG A 108 6.34 -0.65 16.12
C ARG A 108 4.84 -0.90 16.03
N ARG A 109 4.44 -1.98 15.36
CA ARG A 109 3.04 -2.46 15.24
C ARG A 109 2.10 -1.46 14.54
N PRO A 110 2.41 -1.02 13.30
CA PRO A 110 1.60 0.01 12.60
C PRO A 110 0.16 -0.45 12.38
N ALA A 111 -0.07 -1.74 12.16
CA ALA A 111 -1.42 -2.30 12.05
C ALA A 111 -2.22 -2.21 13.35
N LEU A 112 -1.56 -2.40 14.52
CA LEU A 112 -2.23 -2.28 15.82
C LEU A 112 -2.59 -0.83 16.12
N TRP A 113 -1.67 0.11 15.85
CA TRP A 113 -1.94 1.53 16.01
C TRP A 113 -3.06 2.01 15.09
N GLY A 114 -3.03 1.62 13.81
CA GLY A 114 -4.12 1.94 12.88
C GLY A 114 -5.45 1.35 13.32
N ALA A 115 -5.47 0.11 13.83
CA ALA A 115 -6.70 -0.49 14.37
C ALA A 115 -7.21 0.25 15.61
N ALA A 116 -6.32 0.64 16.52
CA ALA A 116 -6.67 1.41 17.70
C ALA A 116 -7.20 2.80 17.32
N GLU A 117 -6.54 3.50 16.40
CA GLU A 117 -6.97 4.81 15.89
C GLU A 117 -8.34 4.73 15.21
N MET A 118 -8.55 3.75 14.33
CA MET A 118 -9.85 3.54 13.69
C MET A 118 -10.96 3.26 14.71
N GLY A 119 -10.67 2.43 15.72
CA GLY A 119 -11.62 2.15 16.81
C GLY A 119 -11.93 3.41 17.64
N LEU A 120 -10.90 4.16 18.03
CA LEU A 120 -11.04 5.41 18.78
C LEU A 120 -11.80 6.47 17.99
N ARG A 121 -11.52 6.62 16.69
CA ARG A 121 -12.22 7.57 15.83
C ARG A 121 -13.71 7.22 15.74
N THR A 122 -14.03 5.95 15.55
CA THR A 122 -15.43 5.47 15.58
C THR A 122 -16.10 5.78 16.92
N PHE A 123 -15.41 5.57 18.03
CA PHE A 123 -15.92 5.88 19.37
C PHE A 123 -16.10 7.39 19.60
N VAL A 124 -15.18 8.23 19.13
CA VAL A 124 -15.25 9.69 19.30
C VAL A 124 -16.37 10.28 18.43
N ASP A 125 -16.52 9.78 17.21
CA ASP A 125 -17.50 10.29 16.25
C ASP A 125 -18.95 9.94 16.66
N ASP A 126 -19.19 8.72 17.19
CA ASP A 126 -20.49 8.30 17.74
C ASP A 126 -20.31 7.30 18.90
N PRO A 127 -20.17 7.78 20.15
CA PRO A 127 -19.92 6.93 21.30
C PRO A 127 -21.07 5.95 21.60
N LEU A 128 -22.32 6.34 21.35
CA LEU A 128 -23.48 5.51 21.66
C LEU A 128 -23.61 4.37 20.65
N ALA A 129 -23.45 4.64 19.34
CA ALA A 129 -23.46 3.59 18.33
C ALA A 129 -22.30 2.59 18.52
N PHE A 130 -21.13 3.08 18.96
CA PHE A 130 -19.98 2.23 19.27
C PHE A 130 -20.27 1.24 20.41
N LEU A 131 -20.91 1.72 21.49
CA LEU A 131 -21.25 0.89 22.65
C LEU A 131 -22.39 -0.10 22.37
N ASP A 132 -23.34 0.28 21.51
CA ASP A 132 -24.46 -0.59 21.11
C ASP A 132 -24.04 -1.74 20.18
N GLY A 133 -22.78 -1.78 19.72
CA GLY A 133 -22.27 -2.80 18.80
C GLY A 133 -22.94 -2.80 17.42
N ARG A 134 -23.76 -1.77 17.13
CA ARG A 134 -24.39 -1.58 15.82
C ARG A 134 -23.32 -1.08 14.86
N ARG A 135 -22.70 -2.00 14.13
CA ARG A 135 -21.93 -1.65 12.94
C ARG A 135 -22.85 -0.83 12.05
N SER A 136 -22.39 0.35 11.65
CA SER A 136 -23.10 1.28 10.78
C SER A 136 -23.32 0.66 9.39
N GLU A 137 -24.30 -0.23 9.28
CA GLU A 137 -24.91 -0.68 8.04
C GLU A 137 -25.90 0.39 7.56
N THR A 138 -25.45 1.63 7.34
CA THR A 138 -26.23 2.59 6.55
C THR A 138 -25.32 3.67 5.99
N ALA A 139 -24.65 3.36 4.89
CA ALA A 139 -24.18 4.35 3.91
C ALA A 139 -24.14 3.67 2.55
N ALA A 140 -25.34 3.45 2.00
CA ALA A 140 -25.59 3.24 0.58
C ALA A 140 -26.33 4.47 0.08
#